data_AF-A0A565BHP8-F1
#
_entry.id   AF-A0A565BHP8-F1
#
_cell.length_a   1.000
_cell.length_b   1.000
_cell.length_c   1.000
_cell.angle_alpha   90.00
_cell.angle_beta   90.00
_cell.angle_gamma   90.00
#
_symmetry.space_group_name_H-M   'P 1'
#
loop_
_entity.id
_entity.type
_entity.pdbx_description
1 polymer ?
#
loop_
_entity_poly.entity_id
_entity_poly.type
_entity_poly.pdbx_seq_one_letter_code
_entity_poly.pdbx_strand_id
1 'polypeptide(L)'
;MEPDDVEISSSMFTSVSRTRKPKKGSINVRKTKEEFLRNFKRFDTVEDCTDHHYVSKGKASKQNSKNWVKAVQNDWKILEKDLPETIFVRAYESRMDLLRAVIIGPEGTPYHDGLFFFDIQFPDTYPSKPPKVYYHSGGLRINPNLYKCGKVCLSLLGTWSGRSREKWLPKESTMLQLLFSIQALILNQKPYFNEPGYEGSQGTRSGEAHSKAYSENVFILSLRTMVYSMKKPPKHFEEFVRSHYFMRALDIVKACNAYKDGAPVASMVKGGVQDIEETSQSGSKKFRTDVTSFMNTVVEEFVKLGVKEIEEMEKANAEITNTANRKRSRSSR
;
A
#
# COMPACT_ATOMS: atom_id res chain seq x y z
N MET A 1 7.46 -40.17 39.10
CA MET A 1 7.80 -40.23 37.67
C MET A 1 6.92 -39.21 36.98
N GLU A 2 7.36 -37.97 37.05
CA GLU A 2 6.76 -36.80 36.40
C GLU A 2 7.47 -36.59 35.04
N PRO A 3 6.79 -36.02 34.04
CA PRO A 3 7.39 -35.72 32.75
C PRO A 3 8.13 -34.38 32.77
N ASP A 4 9.30 -34.37 32.14
CA ASP A 4 10.21 -33.22 32.01
C ASP A 4 9.59 -32.03 31.26
N ASP A 5 9.57 -30.87 31.92
CA ASP A 5 9.28 -29.57 31.34
C ASP A 5 10.46 -29.10 30.46
N VAL A 6 10.21 -28.96 29.15
CA VAL A 6 11.13 -28.29 28.22
C VAL A 6 10.92 -26.78 28.32
N GLU A 7 11.75 -26.14 29.12
CA GLU A 7 11.81 -24.69 29.30
C GLU A 7 12.26 -24.01 27.99
N ILE A 8 11.32 -23.44 27.23
CA ILE A 8 11.61 -22.63 26.04
C ILE A 8 12.15 -21.27 26.52
N SER A 9 13.45 -21.06 26.30
CA SER A 9 14.19 -19.82 26.59
C SER A 9 13.47 -18.56 26.07
N SER A 10 12.86 -17.81 27.01
CA SER A 10 12.22 -16.51 26.82
C SER A 10 13.24 -15.33 26.75
N SER A 11 14.51 -15.57 26.41
CA SER A 11 15.57 -14.59 26.69
C SER A 11 15.88 -13.56 25.57
N MET A 12 15.03 -13.38 24.56
CA MET A 12 15.33 -12.42 23.46
C MET A 12 14.69 -11.03 23.59
N PHE A 13 13.81 -10.77 24.56
CA PHE A 13 13.08 -9.49 24.62
C PHE A 13 13.26 -8.64 25.89
N THR A 14 14.03 -9.05 26.88
CA THR A 14 14.25 -8.24 28.10
C THR A 14 15.40 -7.22 28.01
N SER A 15 16.06 -7.04 26.86
CA SER A 15 17.17 -6.07 26.73
C SER A 15 16.89 -4.86 25.82
N VAL A 16 15.69 -4.73 25.23
CA VAL A 16 15.34 -3.59 24.37
C VAL A 16 14.36 -2.64 25.06
N SER A 17 14.74 -2.15 26.25
CA SER A 17 14.07 -1.02 26.92
C SER A 17 15.01 0.16 27.19
N ARG A 18 16.20 0.20 26.56
CA ARG A 18 17.00 1.42 26.42
C ARG A 18 16.78 2.03 25.05
N THR A 19 15.75 2.87 24.93
CA THR A 19 15.61 3.82 23.83
C THR A 19 16.82 4.76 23.82
N ARG A 20 17.81 4.49 22.96
CA ARG A 20 18.86 5.47 22.68
C ARG A 20 18.20 6.69 22.04
N LYS A 21 18.41 7.87 22.64
CA LYS A 21 17.91 9.14 22.07
C LYS A 21 18.46 9.29 20.64
N PRO A 22 17.62 9.62 19.64
CA PRO A 22 18.08 9.78 18.27
C PRO A 22 19.14 10.89 18.17
N LYS A 23 20.16 10.69 17.33
CA LYS A 23 21.22 11.68 17.09
C LYS A 23 20.61 12.97 16.51
N LYS A 24 21.10 14.15 16.93
CA LYS A 24 20.56 15.48 16.57
C LYS A 24 20.34 15.70 15.05
N GLY A 25 21.19 15.10 14.20
CA GLY A 25 21.03 15.14 12.74
C GLY A 25 19.90 14.26 12.18
N SER A 26 19.57 13.12 12.82
CA SER A 26 18.43 12.26 12.42
C SER A 26 17.09 12.95 12.71
N ILE A 27 17.01 13.62 13.86
CA ILE A 27 15.83 14.39 14.29
C ILE A 27 15.49 15.46 13.25
N ASN A 28 16.50 16.13 12.67
CA ASN A 28 16.27 17.18 11.68
C ASN A 28 15.72 16.64 10.36
N VAL A 29 16.24 15.51 9.86
CA VAL A 29 15.77 14.88 8.61
C VAL A 29 14.33 14.39 8.76
N ARG A 30 14.02 13.69 9.86
CA ARG A 30 12.65 13.20 10.12
C ARG A 30 11.66 14.35 10.18
N LYS A 31 11.97 15.42 10.94
CA LYS A 31 11.12 16.62 11.04
C LYS A 31 10.89 17.27 9.67
N THR A 32 11.94 17.35 8.84
CA THR A 32 11.85 17.89 7.47
C THR A 32 10.90 17.08 6.61
N LYS A 33 10.98 15.74 6.67
CA LYS A 33 10.09 14.85 5.90
C LYS A 33 8.64 14.89 6.40
N GLU A 34 8.43 14.98 7.71
CA GLU A 34 7.12 15.20 8.31
C GLU A 34 6.49 16.52 7.85
N GLU A 35 7.27 17.59 7.81
CA GLU A 35 6.83 18.89 7.31
C GLU A 35 6.53 18.87 5.82
N PHE A 36 7.37 18.22 5.03
CA PHE A 36 7.11 17.99 3.60
C PHE A 36 5.78 17.28 3.38
N LEU A 37 5.53 16.14 4.05
CA LEU A 37 4.30 15.37 3.87
C LEU A 37 3.05 16.16 4.30
N ARG A 38 3.14 16.92 5.39
CA ARG A 38 2.05 17.79 5.86
C ARG A 38 1.71 18.89 4.86
N ASN A 39 2.71 19.44 4.17
CA ASN A 39 2.54 20.50 3.18
C ASN A 39 2.30 19.96 1.76
N PHE A 40 2.44 18.64 1.55
CA PHE A 40 2.21 18.03 0.26
C PHE A 40 0.71 18.03 -0.07
N LYS A 41 0.32 18.82 -1.07
CA LYS A 41 -1.09 18.98 -1.42
C LYS A 41 -1.72 17.67 -1.88
N ARG A 42 -2.94 17.41 -1.39
CA ARG A 42 -3.78 16.27 -1.81
C ARG A 42 -4.17 16.37 -3.27
N PHE A 43 -4.56 17.55 -3.74
CA PHE A 43 -4.76 17.84 -5.16
C PHE A 43 -3.76 18.92 -5.59
N ASP A 44 -3.12 18.75 -6.74
CA ASP A 44 -2.24 19.77 -7.33
C ASP A 44 -2.21 19.65 -8.86
N THR A 45 -1.86 20.74 -9.53
CA THR A 45 -1.62 20.76 -10.98
C THR A 45 -0.13 20.68 -11.30
N VAL A 46 0.21 19.97 -12.37
CA VAL A 46 1.59 19.73 -12.82
C VAL A 46 1.66 19.73 -14.35
N GLU A 47 2.86 19.89 -14.92
CA GLU A 47 3.01 20.02 -16.38
C GLU A 47 3.42 18.72 -17.08
N ASP A 48 4.36 17.97 -16.51
CA ASP A 48 5.01 16.83 -17.19
C ASP A 48 4.22 15.51 -17.05
N CYS A 49 3.57 15.07 -18.12
CA CYS A 49 2.85 13.79 -18.17
C CYS A 49 3.57 12.68 -18.95
N THR A 50 4.88 12.82 -19.23
CA THR A 50 5.61 11.92 -20.15
C THR A 50 5.65 10.46 -19.72
N ASP A 51 5.51 10.16 -18.42
CA ASP A 51 5.47 8.80 -17.88
C ASP A 51 4.03 8.27 -17.68
N HIS A 52 3.01 9.01 -18.12
CA HIS A 52 1.61 8.64 -17.94
C HIS A 52 1.17 7.59 -18.97
N HIS A 53 0.46 6.55 -18.53
CA HIS A 53 0.00 5.42 -19.36
C HIS A 53 -0.78 5.87 -20.60
N TYR A 54 -1.58 6.92 -20.47
CA TYR A 54 -2.43 7.46 -21.54
C TYR A 54 -1.80 8.63 -22.31
N VAL A 55 -0.51 8.95 -22.10
CA VAL A 55 0.11 10.11 -22.75
C VAL A 55 0.04 10.03 -24.28
N SER A 56 0.25 8.84 -24.85
CA SER A 56 0.16 8.59 -26.29
C SER A 56 -1.27 8.46 -26.83
N LYS A 57 -2.26 8.36 -25.93
CA LYS A 57 -3.68 8.18 -26.27
C LYS A 57 -4.40 9.51 -26.07
N GLY A 58 -4.55 10.29 -27.13
CA GLY A 58 -5.25 11.58 -27.11
C GLY A 58 -4.49 12.61 -27.95
N LYS A 59 -5.20 13.57 -28.55
CA LYS A 59 -4.57 14.71 -29.23
C LYS A 59 -4.74 15.94 -28.35
N ALA A 60 -3.65 16.49 -27.83
CA ALA A 60 -3.65 17.78 -27.14
C ALA A 60 -4.29 18.91 -27.98
N SER A 61 -4.38 18.74 -29.31
CA SER A 61 -4.94 19.72 -30.25
C SER A 61 -6.46 19.64 -30.49
N LYS A 62 -7.18 18.69 -29.88
CA LYS A 62 -8.64 18.63 -30.03
C LYS A 62 -9.30 19.51 -28.96
N GLN A 63 -9.94 20.60 -29.39
CA GLN A 63 -10.74 21.43 -28.51
C GLN A 63 -11.89 20.60 -27.92
N ASN A 64 -11.85 20.31 -26.61
CA ASN A 64 -12.96 19.64 -25.93
C ASN A 64 -14.21 20.55 -25.90
N SER A 65 -15.39 19.94 -25.88
CA SER A 65 -16.64 20.71 -25.81
C SER A 65 -16.73 21.50 -24.49
N LYS A 66 -17.44 22.63 -24.49
CA LYS A 66 -17.64 23.44 -23.28
C LYS A 66 -18.23 22.63 -22.12
N ASN A 67 -19.12 21.69 -22.42
CA ASN A 67 -19.74 20.82 -21.40
C ASN A 67 -18.74 19.83 -20.80
N TRP A 68 -17.85 19.26 -21.63
CA TRP A 68 -16.77 18.40 -21.17
C TRP A 68 -15.82 19.15 -20.23
N VAL A 69 -15.38 20.34 -20.63
CA VAL A 69 -14.45 21.16 -19.82
C VAL A 69 -15.07 21.50 -18.47
N LYS A 70 -16.35 21.90 -18.46
CA LYS A 70 -17.09 22.16 -17.21
C LYS A 70 -17.18 20.93 -16.31
N ALA A 71 -17.40 19.74 -16.88
CA ALA A 71 -17.48 18.51 -16.11
C ALA A 71 -16.14 18.19 -15.44
N VAL A 72 -15.03 18.22 -16.19
CA VAL A 72 -13.68 17.97 -15.65
C VAL A 72 -13.30 19.00 -14.58
N GLN A 73 -13.55 20.29 -14.83
CA GLN A 73 -13.31 21.34 -13.84
C GLN A 73 -14.16 21.17 -12.58
N ASN A 74 -15.39 20.66 -12.70
CA ASN A 74 -16.21 20.34 -11.53
C ASN A 74 -15.60 19.19 -10.72
N ASP A 75 -15.12 18.13 -11.37
CA ASP A 75 -14.38 17.06 -10.67
C ASP A 75 -13.12 17.58 -9.99
N TRP A 76 -12.34 18.46 -10.64
CA TRP A 76 -11.13 19.02 -10.03
C TRP A 76 -11.46 19.80 -8.75
N LYS A 77 -12.52 20.62 -8.77
CA LYS A 77 -12.99 21.35 -7.58
C LYS A 77 -13.41 20.43 -6.45
N ILE A 78 -14.13 19.36 -6.77
CA ILE A 78 -14.54 18.35 -5.77
C ILE A 78 -13.30 17.65 -5.19
N LEU A 79 -12.35 17.26 -6.03
CA LEU A 79 -11.11 16.60 -5.59
C LEU A 79 -10.25 17.54 -4.73
N GLU A 80 -10.10 18.80 -5.12
CA GLU A 80 -9.34 19.79 -4.35
C GLU A 80 -9.90 20.00 -2.94
N LYS A 81 -11.23 19.96 -2.80
CA LYS A 81 -11.92 20.22 -1.54
C LYS A 81 -12.07 18.98 -0.65
N ASP A 82 -12.48 17.86 -1.23
CA ASP A 82 -13.11 16.75 -0.50
C ASP A 82 -12.29 15.44 -0.53
N LEU A 83 -11.05 15.47 -1.01
CA LEU A 83 -10.16 14.29 -0.99
C LEU A 83 -9.80 13.84 0.44
N PRO A 84 -9.89 12.52 0.74
CA PRO A 84 -9.37 11.93 1.97
C PRO A 84 -7.88 12.18 2.17
N GLU A 85 -7.43 12.12 3.42
CA GLU A 85 -6.01 12.23 3.78
C GLU A 85 -5.13 11.14 3.16
N THR A 86 -5.72 10.03 2.72
CA THR A 86 -5.03 8.87 2.16
C THR A 86 -5.04 8.83 0.63
N ILE A 87 -5.60 9.85 -0.04
CA ILE A 87 -5.69 9.92 -1.50
C ILE A 87 -5.10 11.23 -1.99
N PHE A 88 -4.15 11.14 -2.92
CA PHE A 88 -3.50 12.28 -3.53
C PHE A 88 -3.62 12.20 -5.05
N VAL A 89 -3.84 13.33 -5.70
CA VAL A 89 -4.13 13.45 -7.14
C VAL A 89 -3.26 14.55 -7.75
N ARG A 90 -2.73 14.27 -8.94
CA ARG A 90 -2.06 15.24 -9.81
C ARG A 90 -2.85 15.37 -11.10
N ALA A 91 -3.21 16.59 -11.43
CA ALA A 91 -3.84 16.95 -12.70
C ALA A 91 -2.81 17.58 -13.64
N TYR A 92 -2.95 17.36 -14.95
CA TYR A 92 -1.96 17.83 -15.91
C TYR A 92 -2.48 19.05 -16.68
N GLU A 93 -1.82 20.20 -16.55
CA GLU A 93 -2.28 21.47 -17.13
C GLU A 93 -2.38 21.42 -18.66
N SER A 94 -1.34 20.86 -19.29
CA SER A 94 -1.27 20.68 -20.75
C SER A 94 -2.17 19.55 -21.28
N ARG A 95 -2.70 18.72 -20.38
CA ARG A 95 -3.49 17.51 -20.67
C ARG A 95 -4.61 17.36 -19.66
N MET A 96 -5.60 18.25 -19.72
CA MET A 96 -6.76 18.24 -18.81
C MET A 96 -7.52 16.91 -18.80
N ASP A 97 -7.37 16.09 -19.85
CA ASP A 97 -7.95 14.75 -19.92
C ASP A 97 -7.25 13.73 -19.02
N LEU A 98 -6.11 14.05 -18.41
CA LEU A 98 -5.29 13.13 -17.63
C LEU A 98 -5.29 13.50 -16.14
N LEU A 99 -5.34 12.49 -15.28
CA LEU A 99 -5.07 12.57 -13.85
C LEU A 99 -4.20 11.39 -13.42
N ARG A 100 -3.34 11.59 -12.43
CA ARG A 100 -2.69 10.51 -11.69
C ARG A 100 -3.14 10.56 -10.24
N ALA A 101 -3.59 9.42 -9.71
CA ALA A 101 -3.92 9.27 -8.30
C ALA A 101 -2.98 8.28 -7.62
N VAL A 102 -2.67 8.52 -6.34
CA VAL A 102 -2.10 7.54 -5.43
C VAL A 102 -3.04 7.34 -4.25
N ILE A 103 -3.29 6.10 -3.90
CA ILE A 103 -4.07 5.70 -2.74
C ILE A 103 -3.14 5.00 -1.77
N ILE A 104 -3.06 5.50 -0.54
CA ILE A 104 -2.38 4.80 0.55
C ILE A 104 -3.24 3.61 0.95
N GLY A 105 -2.63 2.44 1.02
CA GLY A 105 -3.26 1.21 1.46
C GLY A 105 -3.90 1.37 2.85
N PRO A 106 -5.20 1.05 2.99
CA PRO A 106 -5.88 1.24 4.26
C PRO A 106 -5.28 0.37 5.37
N GLU A 107 -5.25 0.93 6.56
CA GLU A 107 -4.92 0.19 7.78
C GLU A 107 -5.96 -0.93 8.04
N GLY A 108 -5.56 -2.01 8.68
CA GLY A 108 -6.43 -3.17 8.89
C GLY A 108 -6.66 -4.01 7.62
N THR A 109 -5.94 -3.76 6.53
CA THR A 109 -6.00 -4.53 5.28
C THR A 109 -4.63 -5.07 4.89
N PRO A 110 -4.51 -6.12 4.05
CA PRO A 110 -3.20 -6.60 3.58
C PRO A 110 -2.47 -5.61 2.65
N TYR A 111 -3.05 -4.43 2.41
CA TYR A 111 -2.48 -3.34 1.61
C TYR A 111 -1.78 -2.27 2.44
N HIS A 112 -1.91 -2.30 3.78
CA HIS A 112 -1.50 -1.23 4.67
C HIS A 112 -0.08 -0.70 4.37
N ASP A 113 0.08 0.62 4.47
CA ASP A 113 1.30 1.38 4.16
C ASP A 113 1.77 1.35 2.69
N GLY A 114 1.16 0.52 1.84
CA GLY A 114 1.44 0.48 0.40
C GLY A 114 0.99 1.76 -0.31
N LEU A 115 1.66 2.11 -1.41
CA LEU A 115 1.27 3.20 -2.30
C LEU A 115 0.81 2.62 -3.63
N PHE A 116 -0.46 2.79 -3.96
CA PHE A 116 -1.08 2.22 -5.16
C PHE A 116 -1.41 3.33 -6.15
N PHE A 117 -0.73 3.33 -7.30
CA PHE A 117 -0.83 4.38 -8.30
C PHE A 117 -1.79 4.02 -9.43
N PHE A 118 -2.56 5.01 -9.86
CA PHE A 118 -3.55 4.90 -10.92
C PHE A 118 -3.42 6.06 -11.90
N ASP A 119 -3.22 5.74 -13.17
CA ASP A 119 -3.31 6.70 -14.27
C ASP A 119 -4.74 6.70 -14.80
N ILE A 120 -5.30 7.88 -15.01
CA ILE A 120 -6.70 8.09 -15.32
C ILE A 120 -6.82 8.97 -16.55
N GLN A 121 -7.73 8.60 -17.45
CA GLN A 121 -8.06 9.40 -18.64
C GLN A 121 -9.57 9.66 -18.71
N PHE A 122 -9.96 10.92 -18.82
CA PHE A 122 -11.28 11.34 -19.26
C PHE A 122 -11.41 11.17 -20.78
N PRO A 123 -12.31 10.31 -21.30
CA PRO A 123 -12.51 10.21 -22.74
C PRO A 123 -13.19 11.46 -23.30
N ASP A 124 -13.14 11.68 -24.62
CA ASP A 124 -13.88 12.74 -25.32
C ASP A 124 -15.39 12.73 -25.02
N THR A 125 -15.93 11.57 -24.65
CA THR A 125 -17.34 11.35 -24.30
C THR A 125 -17.64 11.55 -22.81
N TYR A 126 -16.70 12.04 -22.00
CA TYR A 126 -16.94 12.36 -20.59
C TYR A 126 -17.89 13.56 -20.44
N PRO A 127 -18.82 13.59 -19.47
CA PRO A 127 -19.10 12.57 -18.46
C PRO A 127 -20.13 11.52 -18.90
N SER A 128 -20.57 11.48 -20.17
CA SER A 128 -21.53 10.47 -20.65
C SER A 128 -21.00 9.03 -20.58
N LYS A 129 -19.67 8.85 -20.64
CA LYS A 129 -18.99 7.57 -20.36
C LYS A 129 -18.00 7.75 -19.21
N PRO A 130 -17.71 6.69 -18.43
CA PRO A 130 -16.75 6.75 -17.33
C PRO A 130 -15.33 7.06 -17.82
N PRO A 131 -14.47 7.53 -16.90
CA PRO A 131 -13.03 7.62 -17.18
C PRO A 131 -12.43 6.22 -17.39
N LYS A 132 -11.29 6.17 -18.06
CA LYS A 132 -10.44 4.96 -18.13
C LYS A 132 -9.45 5.01 -16.99
N VAL A 133 -9.17 3.87 -16.36
CA VAL A 133 -8.23 3.76 -15.24
C VAL A 133 -7.23 2.66 -15.52
N TYR A 134 -5.95 2.96 -15.29
CA TYR A 134 -4.84 2.03 -15.37
C TYR A 134 -4.11 1.97 -14.03
N TYR A 135 -4.05 0.77 -13.44
CA TYR A 135 -3.28 0.50 -12.23
C TYR A 135 -1.81 0.19 -12.56
N HIS A 136 -0.89 0.83 -11.85
CA HIS A 136 0.55 0.55 -11.95
C HIS A 136 0.88 -0.77 -11.23
N SER A 137 0.64 -1.89 -11.93
CA SER A 137 0.68 -3.23 -11.32
C SER A 137 2.07 -3.75 -10.99
N GLY A 138 3.12 -3.28 -11.67
CA GLY A 138 4.45 -3.91 -11.63
C GLY A 138 4.43 -5.39 -12.06
N GLY A 139 3.42 -5.82 -12.83
CA GLY A 139 3.20 -7.22 -13.20
C GLY A 139 2.57 -8.09 -12.11
N LEU A 140 2.17 -7.51 -10.97
CA LEU A 140 1.57 -8.22 -9.84
C LEU A 140 0.04 -8.23 -9.94
N ARG A 141 -0.59 -9.30 -9.42
CA ARG A 141 -2.05 -9.40 -9.24
C ARG A 141 -2.33 -9.37 -7.74
N ILE A 142 -2.52 -8.17 -7.21
CA ILE A 142 -2.72 -7.96 -5.75
C ILE A 142 -4.18 -8.07 -5.33
N ASN A 143 -5.11 -8.02 -6.28
CA ASN A 143 -6.55 -8.09 -6.04
C ASN A 143 -7.23 -8.75 -7.25
N PRO A 144 -8.35 -9.48 -7.10
CA PRO A 144 -9.10 -10.01 -8.24
C PRO A 144 -9.50 -8.93 -9.26
N ASN A 145 -9.75 -7.70 -8.78
CA ASN A 145 -10.11 -6.56 -9.60
C ASN A 145 -8.91 -5.71 -10.09
N LEU A 146 -7.67 -6.02 -9.69
CA LEU A 146 -6.44 -5.34 -10.12
C LEU A 146 -5.53 -6.29 -10.89
N TYR A 147 -5.58 -6.20 -12.21
CA TYR A 147 -4.95 -7.16 -13.11
C TYR A 147 -3.46 -6.86 -13.28
N LYS A 148 -2.68 -7.90 -13.62
CA LYS A 148 -1.25 -7.77 -13.95
C LYS A 148 -0.98 -6.80 -15.10
N CYS A 149 -1.92 -6.67 -16.04
CA CYS A 149 -1.82 -5.73 -17.16
C CYS A 149 -2.32 -4.31 -16.82
N GLY A 150 -2.61 -4.02 -15.54
CA GLY A 150 -3.09 -2.72 -15.07
C GLY A 150 -4.59 -2.46 -15.26
N LYS A 151 -5.36 -3.43 -15.76
CA LYS A 151 -6.83 -3.29 -15.84
C LYS A 151 -7.43 -3.24 -14.43
N VAL A 152 -8.35 -2.29 -14.22
CA VAL A 152 -9.16 -2.14 -13.00
C VAL A 152 -10.60 -2.56 -13.28
N CYS A 153 -11.12 -3.48 -12.49
CA CYS A 153 -12.52 -3.92 -12.57
C CYS A 153 -13.37 -3.21 -11.51
N LEU A 154 -14.32 -2.40 -11.95
CA LEU A 154 -15.30 -1.76 -11.08
C LEU A 154 -16.57 -1.48 -11.89
N SER A 155 -17.74 -1.62 -11.26
CA SER A 155 -19.03 -1.34 -11.90
C SER A 155 -19.12 0.11 -12.38
N LEU A 156 -18.62 1.07 -11.59
CA LEU A 156 -18.48 2.48 -11.96
C LEU A 156 -17.62 2.71 -13.21
N LEU A 157 -16.75 1.77 -13.59
CA LEU A 157 -15.94 1.87 -14.80
C LEU A 157 -16.55 1.12 -15.99
N GLY A 158 -17.69 0.44 -15.79
CA GLY A 158 -18.29 -0.45 -16.77
C GLY A 158 -17.42 -1.68 -17.09
N THR A 159 -16.42 -1.98 -16.25
CA THR A 159 -15.51 -3.12 -16.41
C THR A 159 -15.88 -4.29 -15.51
N TRP A 160 -16.97 -4.16 -14.74
CA TRP A 160 -17.54 -5.19 -13.88
C TRP A 160 -19.07 -5.17 -13.91
N SER A 161 -19.68 -6.29 -13.53
CA SER A 161 -21.12 -6.36 -13.29
C SER A 161 -21.50 -5.50 -12.08
N GLY A 162 -22.74 -5.02 -12.08
CA GLY A 162 -23.27 -4.17 -11.02
C GLY A 162 -24.71 -3.78 -11.33
N ARG A 163 -25.46 -3.42 -10.29
CA ARG A 163 -26.82 -2.87 -10.42
C ARG A 163 -26.77 -1.52 -11.12
N SER A 164 -27.90 -1.07 -11.68
CA SER A 164 -27.94 0.18 -12.46
C SER A 164 -27.42 1.40 -11.70
N ARG A 165 -27.63 1.45 -10.38
CA ARG A 165 -27.14 2.52 -9.48
C ARG A 165 -25.66 2.42 -9.11
N GLU A 166 -25.03 1.28 -9.34
CA GLU A 166 -23.60 1.03 -9.06
C GLU A 166 -22.73 1.31 -10.29
N LYS A 167 -23.35 1.48 -11.47
CA LYS A 167 -22.67 1.84 -12.71
C LYS A 167 -22.44 3.35 -12.78
N TRP A 168 -21.59 3.78 -13.71
CA TRP A 168 -21.39 5.20 -14.00
C TRP A 168 -22.69 5.89 -14.39
N LEU A 169 -23.05 6.94 -13.66
CA LEU A 169 -24.21 7.77 -13.92
C LEU A 169 -23.72 9.17 -14.33
N PRO A 170 -23.85 9.58 -15.62
CA PRO A 170 -23.23 10.80 -16.15
C PRO A 170 -23.51 12.12 -15.42
N LYS A 171 -24.58 12.18 -14.62
CA LYS A 171 -25.02 13.38 -13.89
C LYS A 171 -24.81 13.26 -12.37
N GLU A 172 -24.43 12.10 -11.88
CA GLU A 172 -24.35 11.80 -10.44
C GLU A 172 -22.96 11.31 -10.02
N SER A 173 -22.32 10.49 -10.85
CA SER A 173 -21.00 9.93 -10.54
C SER A 173 -19.90 10.99 -10.65
N THR A 174 -18.91 10.89 -9.76
CA THR A 174 -17.76 11.80 -9.69
C THR A 174 -16.46 11.02 -9.66
N MET A 175 -15.35 11.68 -9.99
CA MET A 175 -14.02 11.12 -9.78
C MET A 175 -13.73 10.81 -8.33
N LEU A 176 -14.22 11.64 -7.41
CA LEU A 176 -14.07 11.39 -5.98
C LEU A 176 -14.73 10.06 -5.59
N GLN A 177 -15.99 9.84 -5.99
CA GLN A 177 -16.70 8.59 -5.74
C GLN A 177 -15.93 7.38 -6.31
N LEU A 178 -15.36 7.50 -7.50
CA LEU A 178 -14.55 6.45 -8.12
C LEU A 178 -13.30 6.12 -7.30
N LEU A 179 -12.51 7.12 -6.88
CA LEU A 179 -11.30 6.91 -6.08
C LEU A 179 -11.62 6.31 -4.70
N PHE A 180 -12.66 6.81 -4.03
CA PHE A 180 -13.17 6.20 -2.80
C PHE A 180 -13.62 4.75 -3.00
N SER A 181 -14.31 4.46 -4.11
CA SER A 181 -14.76 3.10 -4.40
C SER A 181 -13.59 2.14 -4.63
N ILE A 182 -12.51 2.60 -5.28
CA ILE A 182 -11.28 1.81 -5.39
C ILE A 182 -10.72 1.51 -3.99
N GLN A 183 -10.60 2.52 -3.12
CA GLN A 183 -10.08 2.30 -1.77
C GLN A 183 -10.96 1.35 -0.95
N ALA A 184 -12.26 1.60 -0.89
CA ALA A 184 -13.19 0.87 -0.02
C ALA A 184 -13.53 -0.54 -0.55
N LEU A 185 -13.73 -0.70 -1.85
CA LEU A 185 -14.22 -1.97 -2.42
C LEU A 185 -13.08 -2.86 -2.90
N ILE A 186 -11.97 -2.29 -3.37
CA ILE A 186 -10.83 -3.07 -3.88
C ILE A 186 -9.79 -3.27 -2.78
N LEU A 187 -9.35 -2.22 -2.11
CA LEU A 187 -8.29 -2.30 -1.09
C LEU A 187 -8.84 -2.64 0.31
N ASN A 188 -9.74 -3.63 0.39
CA ASN A 188 -10.44 -4.04 1.62
C ASN A 188 -9.71 -5.15 2.42
N GLN A 189 -10.23 -5.49 3.60
CA GLN A 189 -9.62 -6.45 4.53
C GLN A 189 -9.61 -7.90 4.02
N LYS A 190 -10.60 -8.31 3.23
CA LYS A 190 -10.79 -9.69 2.76
C LYS A 190 -10.91 -9.75 1.24
N PRO A 191 -9.85 -9.39 0.49
CA PRO A 191 -9.92 -9.19 -0.95
C PRO A 191 -10.12 -10.47 -1.76
N TYR A 192 -10.04 -11.65 -1.14
CA TYR A 192 -10.42 -12.92 -1.76
C TYR A 192 -11.87 -12.92 -2.24
N PHE A 193 -12.78 -12.33 -1.46
CA PHE A 193 -14.21 -12.31 -1.78
C PHE A 193 -14.57 -11.30 -2.87
N ASN A 194 -13.59 -10.57 -3.42
CA ASN A 194 -13.80 -9.74 -4.60
C ASN A 194 -13.86 -10.55 -5.90
N GLU A 195 -13.51 -11.85 -5.86
CA GLU A 195 -13.62 -12.75 -7.01
C GLU A 195 -15.10 -13.19 -7.18
N PRO A 196 -15.67 -13.13 -8.40
CA PRO A 196 -17.05 -13.52 -8.65
C PRO A 196 -17.34 -14.94 -8.20
N GLY A 197 -18.47 -15.09 -7.51
CA GLY A 197 -18.98 -16.37 -7.06
C GLY A 197 -18.35 -16.84 -5.74
N TYR A 198 -17.41 -16.10 -5.17
CA TYR A 198 -16.80 -16.45 -3.89
C TYR A 198 -17.54 -15.83 -2.70
N GLU A 199 -18.42 -14.85 -2.93
CA GLU A 199 -19.17 -14.12 -1.91
C GLU A 199 -20.02 -15.06 -1.04
N GLY A 200 -20.63 -16.08 -1.63
CA GLY A 200 -21.44 -17.08 -0.92
C GLY A 200 -20.65 -17.96 0.06
N SER A 201 -19.32 -17.97 -0.02
CA SER A 201 -18.45 -18.71 0.91
C SER A 201 -18.00 -17.87 2.12
N GLN A 202 -18.32 -16.58 2.15
CA GLN A 202 -17.96 -15.70 3.26
C GLN A 202 -18.59 -16.18 4.58
N GLY A 203 -17.82 -16.14 5.67
CA GLY A 203 -18.25 -16.67 6.97
C GLY A 203 -18.20 -18.20 7.11
N THR A 204 -18.04 -18.94 6.01
CA THR A 204 -17.79 -20.39 6.10
C THR A 204 -16.35 -20.67 6.49
N ARG A 205 -16.08 -21.76 7.22
CA ARG A 205 -14.71 -22.16 7.59
C ARG A 205 -13.78 -22.28 6.39
N SER A 206 -14.28 -22.83 5.28
CA SER A 206 -13.50 -22.97 4.04
C SER A 206 -13.21 -21.60 3.40
N GLY A 207 -14.24 -20.76 3.22
CA GLY A 207 -14.06 -19.43 2.61
C GLY A 207 -13.13 -18.53 3.42
N GLU A 208 -13.23 -18.55 4.75
CA GLU A 208 -12.35 -17.78 5.64
C GLU A 208 -10.90 -18.29 5.59
N ALA A 209 -10.68 -19.61 5.49
CA ALA A 209 -9.33 -20.17 5.33
C ALA A 209 -8.69 -19.76 3.99
N HIS A 210 -9.44 -19.77 2.89
CA HIS A 210 -8.96 -19.27 1.60
C HIS A 210 -8.70 -17.77 1.62
N SER A 211 -9.58 -16.99 2.24
CA SER A 211 -9.42 -15.55 2.41
C SER A 211 -8.17 -15.21 3.20
N LYS A 212 -7.90 -15.91 4.30
CA LYS A 212 -6.65 -15.77 5.07
C LYS A 212 -5.42 -16.04 4.23
N ALA A 213 -5.37 -17.17 3.52
CA ALA A 213 -4.24 -17.52 2.66
C ALA A 213 -4.03 -16.49 1.53
N TYR A 214 -5.12 -15.99 0.95
CA TYR A 214 -5.07 -14.94 -0.07
C TYR A 214 -4.52 -13.64 0.51
N SER A 215 -5.01 -13.17 1.66
CA SER A 215 -4.54 -11.94 2.32
C SER A 215 -3.07 -12.00 2.71
N GLU A 216 -2.60 -13.16 3.19
CA GLU A 216 -1.17 -13.41 3.46
C GLU A 216 -0.32 -13.21 2.19
N ASN A 217 -0.75 -13.80 1.06
CA ASN A 217 -0.06 -13.61 -0.21
C ASN A 217 -0.14 -12.15 -0.70
N VAL A 218 -1.29 -11.48 -0.58
CA VAL A 218 -1.45 -10.08 -0.95
C VAL A 218 -0.47 -9.20 -0.18
N PHE A 219 -0.27 -9.41 1.11
CA PHE A 219 0.71 -8.63 1.88
C PHE A 219 2.14 -8.76 1.34
N ILE A 220 2.57 -9.97 0.95
CA ILE A 220 3.88 -10.16 0.29
C ILE A 220 3.95 -9.38 -1.02
N LEU A 221 2.87 -9.36 -1.81
CA LEU A 221 2.80 -8.58 -3.04
C LEU A 221 2.75 -7.07 -2.76
N SER A 222 2.14 -6.64 -1.65
CA SER A 222 2.17 -5.24 -1.19
C SER A 222 3.60 -4.81 -0.87
N LEU A 223 4.39 -5.64 -0.15
CA LEU A 223 5.81 -5.36 0.08
C LEU A 223 6.60 -5.25 -1.24
N ARG A 224 6.33 -6.12 -2.22
CA ARG A 224 6.93 -6.01 -3.56
C ARG A 224 6.54 -4.73 -4.26
N THR A 225 5.29 -4.30 -4.11
CA THR A 225 4.79 -3.03 -4.64
C THR A 225 5.50 -1.83 -4.00
N MET A 226 5.76 -1.87 -2.68
CA MET A 226 6.54 -0.85 -1.98
C MET A 226 7.98 -0.75 -2.53
N VAL A 227 8.65 -1.89 -2.71
CA VAL A 227 10.00 -1.93 -3.30
C VAL A 227 9.99 -1.38 -4.73
N TYR A 228 9.00 -1.76 -5.54
CA TYR A 228 8.85 -1.25 -6.90
C TYR A 228 8.67 0.28 -6.92
N SER A 229 7.77 0.81 -6.08
CA SER A 229 7.51 2.26 -6.04
C SER A 229 8.68 3.05 -5.48
N MET A 230 9.42 2.53 -4.48
CA MET A 230 10.66 3.15 -4.00
C MET A 230 11.74 3.23 -5.09
N LYS A 231 11.88 2.18 -5.92
CA LYS A 231 12.88 2.13 -7.00
C LYS A 231 12.50 2.95 -8.22
N LYS A 232 11.21 3.01 -8.54
CA LYS A 232 10.70 3.70 -9.72
C LYS A 232 9.44 4.49 -9.36
N PRO A 233 9.59 5.57 -8.57
CA PRO A 233 8.46 6.40 -8.21
C PRO A 233 7.89 7.07 -9.47
N PRO A 234 6.56 7.13 -9.63
CA PRO A 234 5.94 7.90 -10.70
C PRO A 234 6.26 9.39 -10.58
N LYS A 235 6.33 10.09 -11.72
CA LYS A 235 6.58 11.53 -11.75
C LYS A 235 5.58 12.30 -10.90
N HIS A 236 6.08 13.37 -10.25
CA HIS A 236 5.39 14.27 -9.32
C HIS A 236 5.08 13.66 -7.95
N PHE A 237 5.55 12.44 -7.70
CA PHE A 237 5.41 11.72 -6.44
C PHE A 237 6.74 11.19 -5.90
N GLU A 238 7.88 11.54 -6.50
CA GLU A 238 9.19 11.01 -6.13
C GLU A 238 9.52 11.30 -4.66
N GLU A 239 9.44 12.57 -4.24
CA GLU A 239 9.71 12.92 -2.85
C GLU A 239 8.58 12.48 -1.90
N PHE A 240 7.34 12.37 -2.39
CA PHE A 240 6.22 11.81 -1.63
C PHE A 240 6.45 10.35 -1.29
N VAL A 241 6.81 9.51 -2.27
CA VAL A 241 7.14 8.10 -2.08
C VAL A 241 8.31 7.95 -1.11
N ARG A 242 9.40 8.72 -1.33
CA ARG A 242 10.59 8.67 -0.47
C ARG A 242 10.26 9.07 0.97
N SER A 243 9.50 10.15 1.16
CA SER A 243 9.14 10.65 2.48
C SER A 243 8.12 9.77 3.18
N HIS A 244 7.12 9.26 2.47
CA HIS A 244 6.15 8.29 3.01
C HIS A 244 6.87 7.07 3.54
N TYR A 245 7.67 6.38 2.71
CA TYR A 245 8.36 5.18 3.17
C TYR A 245 9.42 5.45 4.22
N PHE A 246 10.13 6.58 4.18
CA PHE A 246 11.01 6.97 5.28
C PHE A 246 10.25 7.07 6.61
N MET A 247 9.07 7.68 6.60
CA MET A 247 8.25 7.88 7.81
C MET A 247 7.61 6.58 8.31
N ARG A 248 7.21 5.69 7.39
CA ARG A 248 6.53 4.43 7.69
C ARG A 248 7.48 3.25 7.89
N ALA A 249 8.77 3.37 7.57
CA ALA A 249 9.72 2.26 7.57
C ALA A 249 9.74 1.45 8.87
N LEU A 250 9.78 2.14 10.03
CA LEU A 250 9.77 1.47 11.33
C LEU A 250 8.46 0.72 11.60
N ASP A 251 7.32 1.28 11.20
CA ASP A 251 6.02 0.64 11.40
C ASP A 251 5.85 -0.57 10.47
N ILE A 252 6.33 -0.47 9.23
CA ILE A 252 6.35 -1.60 8.28
C ILE A 252 7.25 -2.73 8.81
N VAL A 253 8.45 -2.41 9.32
CA VAL A 253 9.35 -3.40 9.92
C VAL A 253 8.73 -4.04 11.18
N LYS A 254 8.08 -3.26 12.04
CA LYS A 254 7.34 -3.79 13.19
C LYS A 254 6.25 -4.77 12.76
N ALA A 255 5.44 -4.40 11.75
CA ALA A 255 4.41 -5.28 11.22
C ALA A 255 4.99 -6.57 10.63
N CYS A 256 6.05 -6.48 9.83
CA CYS A 256 6.73 -7.65 9.28
C CYS A 256 7.26 -8.58 10.39
N ASN A 257 7.84 -8.02 11.46
CA ASN A 257 8.28 -8.82 12.61
C ASN A 257 7.10 -9.49 13.33
N ALA A 258 6.02 -8.76 13.61
CA ALA A 258 4.82 -9.35 14.21
C ALA A 258 4.27 -10.51 13.38
N TYR A 259 4.21 -10.35 12.05
CA TYR A 259 3.72 -11.38 11.14
C TYR A 259 4.66 -12.58 11.05
N LYS A 260 5.98 -12.34 11.03
CA LYS A 260 7.00 -13.40 11.15
C LYS A 260 6.83 -14.20 12.45
N ASP A 261 6.47 -13.54 13.54
CA ASP A 261 6.31 -14.13 14.87
C ASP A 261 4.93 -14.76 15.08
N GLY A 262 4.05 -14.69 14.07
CA GLY A 262 2.80 -15.45 14.00
C GLY A 262 1.53 -14.60 14.11
N ALA A 263 1.63 -13.28 14.27
CA ALA A 263 0.47 -12.42 14.24
C ALA A 263 -0.28 -12.54 12.89
N PRO A 264 -1.62 -12.55 12.89
CA PRO A 264 -2.41 -12.53 11.65
C PRO A 264 -2.09 -11.30 10.80
N VAL A 265 -2.12 -11.45 9.47
CA VAL A 265 -1.96 -10.34 8.54
C VAL A 265 -2.98 -9.24 8.82
N ALA A 266 -2.57 -7.99 8.65
CA ALA A 266 -3.40 -6.81 8.86
C ALA A 266 -3.88 -6.55 10.30
N SER A 267 -3.35 -7.28 11.29
CA SER A 267 -3.65 -7.05 12.72
C SER A 267 -2.99 -5.81 13.33
N MET A 268 -2.15 -5.09 12.57
CA MET A 268 -1.37 -3.96 13.10
C MET A 268 -2.14 -2.64 12.97
N VAL A 269 -2.76 -2.28 14.09
CA VAL A 269 -3.52 -1.09 14.50
C VAL A 269 -2.73 0.11 15.08
N LYS A 270 -2.51 1.24 14.42
CA LYS A 270 -1.82 2.44 14.97
C LYS A 270 -0.47 2.13 15.63
N GLY A 271 0.28 1.17 15.08
CA GLY A 271 1.59 0.75 15.60
C GLY A 271 1.53 -0.25 16.77
N GLY A 272 0.34 -0.75 17.13
CA GLY A 272 0.12 -1.88 18.03
C GLY A 272 -0.64 -3.02 17.34
N VAL A 273 -0.72 -4.19 17.97
CA VAL A 273 -1.62 -5.27 17.53
C VAL A 273 -3.02 -4.90 18.03
N GLN A 274 -4.03 -4.91 17.16
CA GLN A 274 -5.44 -4.76 17.57
C GLN A 274 -5.79 -5.89 18.56
N ASP A 275 -6.69 -5.66 19.51
CA ASP A 275 -7.23 -6.74 20.36
C ASP A 275 -7.89 -7.77 19.45
N ILE A 276 -7.14 -8.80 19.08
CA ILE A 276 -7.62 -9.84 18.20
C ILE A 276 -8.43 -10.78 19.07
N GLU A 277 -9.64 -11.12 18.64
CA GLU A 277 -10.41 -12.20 19.27
C GLU A 277 -9.51 -13.44 19.45
N GLU A 278 -9.60 -14.10 20.61
CA GLU A 278 -8.80 -15.29 20.98
C GLU A 278 -8.85 -16.42 19.93
N THR A 279 -9.82 -16.36 19.01
CA THR A 279 -10.04 -17.29 17.90
C THR A 279 -9.19 -17.02 16.65
N SER A 280 -8.41 -15.92 16.61
CA SER A 280 -7.63 -15.55 15.44
C SER A 280 -6.46 -16.51 15.20
N GLN A 281 -6.56 -17.26 14.11
CA GLN A 281 -5.54 -18.23 13.73
C GLN A 281 -4.23 -17.53 13.36
N SER A 282 -3.13 -17.97 13.98
CA SER A 282 -1.78 -17.52 13.65
C SER A 282 -1.46 -17.55 12.15
N GLY A 283 -0.55 -16.67 11.71
CA GLY A 283 -0.05 -16.64 10.33
C GLY A 283 0.50 -17.99 9.88
N SER A 284 0.26 -18.38 8.62
CA SER A 284 0.71 -19.68 8.11
C SER A 284 2.25 -19.79 8.14
N LYS A 285 2.78 -21.02 8.27
CA LYS A 285 4.24 -21.25 8.22
C LYS A 285 4.87 -20.71 6.92
N LYS A 286 4.16 -20.89 5.80
CA LYS A 286 4.58 -20.37 4.49
C LYS A 286 4.66 -18.84 4.52
N PHE A 287 3.61 -18.17 4.98
CA PHE A 287 3.57 -16.72 5.08
C PHE A 287 4.71 -16.17 5.94
N ARG A 288 4.92 -16.74 7.13
CA ARG A 288 6.02 -16.35 8.03
C ARG A 288 7.39 -16.46 7.35
N THR A 289 7.59 -17.54 6.58
CA THR A 289 8.82 -17.76 5.80
C THR A 289 8.97 -16.74 4.68
N ASP A 290 7.90 -16.48 3.93
CA ASP A 290 7.89 -15.53 2.82
C ASP A 290 8.14 -14.09 3.31
N VAL A 291 7.53 -13.68 4.43
CA VAL A 291 7.79 -12.38 5.08
C VAL A 291 9.25 -12.28 5.49
N THR A 292 9.78 -13.30 6.18
CA THR A 292 11.19 -13.31 6.62
C THR A 292 12.14 -13.16 5.44
N SER A 293 11.90 -13.91 4.36
CA SER A 293 12.76 -13.88 3.17
C SER A 293 12.71 -12.53 2.46
N PHE A 294 11.53 -11.91 2.34
CA PHE A 294 11.37 -10.68 1.58
C PHE A 294 11.69 -9.42 2.39
N MET A 295 11.62 -9.49 3.73
CA MET A 295 11.89 -8.35 4.62
C MET A 295 13.29 -7.76 4.40
N ASN A 296 14.30 -8.59 4.11
CA ASN A 296 15.66 -8.11 3.83
C ASN A 296 15.67 -7.15 2.64
N THR A 297 14.98 -7.48 1.55
CA THR A 297 14.89 -6.60 0.37
C THR A 297 14.19 -5.29 0.69
N VAL A 298 13.14 -5.31 1.52
CA VAL A 298 12.42 -4.10 1.93
C VAL A 298 13.32 -3.21 2.81
N VAL A 299 14.02 -3.81 3.76
CA VAL A 299 14.95 -3.14 4.67
C VAL A 299 16.11 -2.49 3.90
N GLU A 300 16.71 -3.19 2.93
CA GLU A 300 17.76 -2.63 2.07
C GLU A 300 17.31 -1.34 1.37
N GLU A 301 16.07 -1.29 0.89
CA GLU A 301 15.53 -0.07 0.28
C GLU A 301 15.29 1.04 1.31
N PHE A 302 14.84 0.73 2.53
CA PHE A 302 14.73 1.72 3.61
C PHE A 302 16.09 2.29 4.05
N VAL A 303 17.14 1.46 4.06
CA VAL A 303 18.51 1.92 4.32
C VAL A 303 18.97 2.87 3.21
N LYS A 304 18.68 2.56 1.93
CA LYS A 304 18.95 3.48 0.79
C LYS A 304 18.17 4.79 0.87
N LEU A 305 16.99 4.79 1.51
CA LEU A 305 16.24 6.01 1.82
C LEU A 305 16.83 6.81 3.01
N GLY A 306 17.81 6.25 3.72
CA GLY A 306 18.52 6.91 4.81
C GLY A 306 17.87 6.71 6.19
N VAL A 307 17.05 5.67 6.38
CA VAL A 307 16.42 5.35 7.68
C VAL A 307 17.47 4.74 8.63
N LYS A 308 18.18 5.60 9.36
CA LYS A 308 19.33 5.22 10.20
C LYS A 308 18.96 4.26 11.33
N GLU A 309 17.75 4.38 11.88
CA GLU A 309 17.27 3.53 12.96
C GLU A 309 17.25 2.06 12.55
N ILE A 310 16.88 1.77 11.30
CA ILE A 310 16.88 0.41 10.74
C ILE A 310 18.31 -0.07 10.50
N GLU A 311 19.17 0.79 9.95
CA GLU A 311 20.59 0.48 9.75
C GLU A 311 21.29 0.13 11.07
N GLU A 312 20.98 0.85 12.15
CA GLU A 312 21.50 0.56 13.50
C GLU A 312 20.93 -0.75 14.07
N MET A 313 19.66 -1.09 13.80
CA MET A 313 19.06 -2.38 14.19
C MET A 313 19.74 -3.56 13.48
N GLU A 314 20.03 -3.44 12.18
CA GLU A 314 20.72 -4.51 11.43
C GLU A 314 22.14 -4.76 11.95
N LYS A 315 22.89 -3.68 12.23
CA LYS A 315 24.24 -3.78 12.81
C LYS A 315 24.22 -4.45 14.18
N ALA A 316 23.27 -4.09 15.05
CA ALA A 316 23.12 -4.72 16.36
C ALA A 316 22.81 -6.23 16.25
N ASN A 317 21.92 -6.62 15.33
CA ASN A 317 21.57 -8.02 15.11
C ASN A 317 22.75 -8.85 14.57
N ALA A 318 23.58 -8.27 13.70
CA ALA A 318 24.81 -8.91 13.20
C ALA A 318 25.85 -9.13 14.31
N GLU A 319 26.03 -8.16 15.22
CA GLU A 319 26.93 -8.26 16.37
C GLU A 319 26.49 -9.36 17.36
N ILE A 320 25.19 -9.46 17.64
CA ILE A 320 24.62 -10.51 18.51
C ILE A 320 24.86 -11.90 17.90
N THR A 321 24.61 -12.07 16.60
CA THR A 321 24.78 -13.34 15.89
C THR A 321 26.25 -13.79 15.89
N ASN A 322 27.17 -12.86 15.62
CA ASN A 322 28.61 -13.13 15.66
C ASN A 322 29.09 -13.51 17.07
N THR A 323 28.53 -12.88 18.10
CA THR A 323 28.84 -13.19 19.51
C THR A 323 28.32 -14.57 19.91
N ALA A 324 27.11 -14.94 19.48
CA ALA A 324 26.52 -16.26 19.73
C ALA A 324 27.32 -17.39 19.04
N ASN A 325 27.75 -17.18 17.79
CA ASN A 325 28.59 -18.14 17.07
C ASN A 325 29.98 -18.32 17.70
N ARG A 326 30.59 -17.23 18.17
CA ARG A 326 31.86 -17.31 18.94
C ARG A 326 31.71 -18.08 20.25
N LYS A 327 30.60 -17.91 20.97
CA LYS A 327 30.32 -18.68 22.20
C LYS A 327 30.11 -20.17 21.92
N ARG A 328 29.38 -20.54 20.86
CA ARG A 328 29.20 -21.95 20.45
C ARG A 328 30.51 -22.62 20.02
N SER A 329 31.39 -21.90 19.32
CA SER A 329 32.71 -22.42 18.92
C SER A 329 33.68 -22.64 20.09
N ARG A 330 33.44 -21.98 21.23
CA ARG A 330 34.24 -22.10 22.45
C ARG A 330 33.73 -23.17 23.41
N SER A 331 32.46 -23.58 23.31
CA SER A 331 31.89 -24.67 24.11
C SER A 331 32.01 -26.05 23.43
N SER A 332 32.50 -26.10 22.18
CA SER A 332 32.71 -27.31 21.39
C SER A 332 34.20 -27.72 21.30
N ARG A 333 35.06 -27.09 22.10
CA ARG A 333 36.45 -27.47 22.39
C ARG A 333 36.52 -27.79 23.87
#